data_AF-A0A9P7ZNL6-F1
#
_entry.id   AF-A0A9P7ZNL6-F1
#
_cell.length_a   1.000
_cell.length_b   1.000
_cell.length_c   1.000
_cell.angle_alpha   90.00
_cell.angle_beta   90.00
_cell.angle_gamma   90.00
#
_symmetry.space_group_name_H-M   'P 1'
#
loop_
_entity.id
_entity.type
_entity.pdbx_description
1 polymer ?
#
loop_
_entity_poly.entity_id
_entity_poly.type
_entity_poly.pdbx_seq_one_letter_code
_entity_poly.pdbx_strand_id
1 'polypeptide(L)'
;MWMQRGNCPHMVESTALLAAAELGDEETVMREADGRKVTSAAYAARAAYAAAFSRFVTGLLDGQQDKLRKQSMYSLAKTINLPATFVELRHQSTHEQLPSLAKLRNAAGKALVWIYEYYWQHLGEELTCEAAVTDCLKSGKSLEVLLPKWSWEHVRVALASVKKKAVGNQAYLKCLKLEEDLAREETPVVGSSSSTTQRDAVEAGNAAEPDDARPAWSMYQGTWKPKPIGTI
;
A
#
# COMPACT_ATOMS: atom_id res chain seq x y z
N MET A 1 -5.75 1.61 -14.08
CA MET A 1 -4.86 0.68 -14.80
C MET A 1 -4.12 -0.28 -13.87
N TRP A 2 -3.28 0.15 -12.91
CA TRP A 2 -2.57 -0.80 -12.03
C TRP A 2 -3.47 -1.56 -11.05
N MET A 3 -4.44 -0.91 -10.41
CA MET A 3 -5.43 -1.60 -9.55
C MET A 3 -6.19 -2.73 -10.29
N GLN A 4 -6.46 -2.55 -11.58
CA GLN A 4 -7.22 -3.51 -12.41
C GLN A 4 -6.40 -4.74 -12.80
N ARG A 5 -5.06 -4.65 -12.73
CA ARG A 5 -4.14 -5.76 -13.05
C ARG A 5 -3.79 -6.62 -11.84
N GLY A 6 -4.23 -6.24 -10.65
CA GLY A 6 -3.87 -6.89 -9.38
C GLY A 6 -2.52 -6.43 -8.83
N ASN A 7 -2.26 -6.75 -7.55
CA ASN A 7 -0.99 -6.50 -6.85
C ASN A 7 -0.54 -5.03 -6.72
N CYS A 8 -1.45 -4.06 -6.74
CA CYS A 8 -1.10 -2.68 -6.42
C CYS A 8 -0.80 -2.54 -4.92
N PRO A 9 0.37 -2.01 -4.51
CA PRO A 9 0.65 -1.77 -3.10
C PRO A 9 -0.37 -0.81 -2.48
N HIS A 10 -0.83 -1.10 -1.26
CA HIS A 10 -1.83 -0.31 -0.56
C HIS A 10 -1.46 1.18 -0.43
N MET A 11 -0.16 1.50 -0.28
CA MET A 11 0.33 2.88 -0.22
C MET A 11 0.11 3.63 -1.54
N VAL A 12 0.27 2.94 -2.68
CA VAL A 12 0.02 3.51 -4.01
C VAL A 12 -1.47 3.76 -4.23
N GLU A 13 -2.32 2.79 -3.86
CA GLU A 13 -3.78 2.93 -3.88
C GLU A 13 -4.23 4.13 -3.02
N SER A 14 -3.75 4.19 -1.78
CA SER A 14 -4.10 5.23 -0.82
C SER A 14 -3.69 6.62 -1.30
N THR A 15 -2.49 6.75 -1.87
CA THR A 15 -2.00 8.01 -2.48
C THR A 15 -2.93 8.45 -3.60
N ALA A 16 -3.29 7.53 -4.51
CA ALA A 16 -4.17 7.84 -5.64
C ALA A 16 -5.57 8.25 -5.18
N LEU A 17 -6.14 7.58 -4.18
CA LEU A 17 -7.47 7.92 -3.64
C LEU A 17 -7.48 9.30 -2.98
N LEU A 18 -6.46 9.64 -2.18
CA LEU A 18 -6.34 10.95 -1.54
C LEU A 18 -6.14 12.06 -2.57
N ALA A 19 -5.25 11.87 -3.54
CA ALA A 19 -5.03 12.83 -4.61
C ALA A 19 -6.27 13.03 -5.49
N ALA A 20 -7.02 11.96 -5.79
CA ALA A 20 -8.28 12.07 -6.53
C ALA A 20 -9.34 12.87 -5.77
N ALA A 21 -9.40 12.74 -4.44
CA ALA A 21 -10.29 13.55 -3.61
C ALA A 21 -9.88 15.03 -3.61
N GLU A 22 -8.57 15.34 -3.57
CA GLU A 22 -8.05 16.71 -3.67
C GLU A 22 -8.37 17.36 -5.02
N LEU A 23 -8.07 16.67 -6.13
CA LEU A 23 -8.34 17.19 -7.47
C LEU A 23 -9.84 17.39 -7.73
N GLY A 24 -10.69 16.44 -7.29
CA GLY A 24 -12.13 16.56 -7.44
C GLY A 24 -12.70 17.72 -6.64
N ASP A 25 -12.15 17.99 -5.45
CA ASP A 25 -12.54 19.12 -4.62
C ASP A 25 -12.09 20.46 -5.23
N GLU A 26 -10.88 20.55 -5.77
CA GLU A 26 -10.42 21.74 -6.51
C GLU A 26 -11.31 22.04 -7.73
N GLU A 27 -11.69 21.02 -8.51
CA GLU A 27 -12.59 21.18 -9.64
C GLU A 27 -13.95 21.75 -9.18
N THR A 28 -14.46 21.31 -8.03
CA THR A 28 -15.73 21.84 -7.50
C THR A 28 -15.60 23.31 -7.11
N VAL A 29 -14.49 23.71 -6.49
CA VAL A 29 -14.23 25.11 -6.13
C VAL A 29 -14.12 25.99 -7.39
N MET A 30 -13.45 25.51 -8.44
CA MET A 30 -13.36 26.23 -9.71
C MET A 30 -14.74 26.41 -10.36
N ARG A 31 -15.56 25.35 -10.40
CA ARG A 31 -16.92 25.42 -10.94
C ARG A 31 -17.83 26.36 -10.15
N GLU A 32 -17.66 26.44 -8.84
CA GLU A 32 -18.38 27.40 -8.00
C GLU A 32 -17.98 28.85 -8.32
N ALA A 33 -16.70 29.11 -8.57
CA ALA A 33 -16.21 30.43 -8.98
C ALA A 33 -16.77 30.88 -10.34
N ASP A 34 -16.96 29.94 -11.27
CA ASP A 34 -17.59 30.18 -12.57
C ASP A 34 -19.14 30.31 -12.50
N GLY A 35 -19.72 30.35 -11.30
CA GLY A 35 -21.17 30.46 -11.08
C GLY A 35 -21.93 29.16 -11.32
N ARG A 36 -21.25 28.04 -11.57
CA ARG A 36 -21.84 26.72 -11.84
C ARG A 36 -21.92 25.88 -10.56
N LYS A 37 -22.56 26.44 -9.53
CA LYS A 37 -22.67 25.83 -8.20
C LYS A 37 -23.50 24.54 -8.23
N VAL A 38 -22.90 23.44 -7.79
CA VAL A 38 -23.60 22.16 -7.59
C VAL A 38 -23.84 21.98 -6.09
N THR A 39 -25.10 21.95 -5.68
CA THR A 39 -25.50 21.91 -4.25
C THR A 39 -24.97 20.69 -3.50
N SER A 40 -24.73 19.57 -4.19
CA SER A 40 -24.19 18.33 -3.61
C SER A 40 -22.66 18.23 -3.63
N ALA A 41 -21.95 19.15 -4.29
CA ALA A 41 -20.50 19.04 -4.50
C ALA A 41 -19.71 19.03 -3.19
N ALA A 42 -20.02 19.94 -2.27
CA ALA A 42 -19.32 20.01 -0.98
C ALA A 42 -19.51 18.74 -0.12
N TYR A 43 -20.69 18.12 -0.19
CA TYR A 43 -20.94 16.86 0.52
C TYR A 43 -20.22 15.69 -0.17
N ALA A 44 -20.24 15.65 -1.50
CA ALA A 44 -19.52 14.65 -2.28
C ALA A 44 -18.01 14.70 -2.01
N ALA A 45 -17.41 15.90 -1.97
CA ALA A 45 -16.00 16.08 -1.60
C ALA A 45 -15.71 15.55 -0.19
N ARG A 46 -16.54 15.90 0.81
CA ARG A 46 -16.41 15.37 2.18
C ARG A 46 -16.47 13.84 2.21
N ALA A 47 -17.41 13.24 1.49
CA ALA A 47 -17.55 11.79 1.42
C ALA A 47 -16.32 11.14 0.74
N ALA A 48 -15.81 11.73 -0.34
CA ALA A 48 -14.64 11.24 -1.05
C ALA A 48 -13.39 11.24 -0.16
N TYR A 49 -13.10 12.36 0.52
CA TYR A 49 -11.99 12.42 1.46
C TYR A 49 -12.14 11.42 2.61
N ALA A 50 -13.32 11.35 3.23
CA ALA A 50 -13.55 10.44 4.34
C ALA A 50 -13.38 8.97 3.94
N ALA A 51 -13.87 8.60 2.75
CA ALA A 51 -13.69 7.25 2.21
C ALA A 51 -12.22 6.94 1.91
N ALA A 52 -11.52 7.84 1.20
CA ALA A 52 -10.10 7.70 0.89
C ALA A 52 -9.24 7.59 2.16
N PHE A 53 -9.46 8.48 3.12
CA PHE A 53 -8.73 8.51 4.39
C PHE A 53 -9.02 7.27 5.24
N SER A 54 -10.28 6.83 5.32
CA SER A 54 -10.65 5.63 6.07
C SER A 54 -10.06 4.37 5.45
N ARG A 55 -10.02 4.29 4.11
CA ARG A 55 -9.38 3.18 3.37
C ARG A 55 -7.88 3.15 3.63
N PHE A 56 -7.21 4.29 3.57
CA PHE A 56 -5.79 4.44 3.89
C PHE A 56 -5.46 3.89 5.29
N VAL A 57 -6.08 4.45 6.33
CA VAL A 57 -5.78 4.09 7.73
C VAL A 57 -6.12 2.64 8.02
N THR A 58 -7.30 2.18 7.60
CA THR A 58 -7.75 0.81 7.88
C THR A 58 -6.86 -0.21 7.16
N GLY A 59 -6.61 -0.03 5.86
CA GLY A 59 -5.78 -0.98 5.11
C GLY A 59 -4.32 -1.00 5.57
N LEU A 60 -3.78 0.14 6.03
CA LEU A 60 -2.42 0.20 6.59
C LEU A 60 -2.33 -0.60 7.89
N LEU A 61 -3.25 -0.35 8.83
CA LEU A 61 -3.20 -0.97 10.15
C LEU A 61 -3.59 -2.46 10.10
N ASP A 62 -4.53 -2.84 9.26
CA ASP A 62 -4.86 -4.25 9.04
C ASP A 62 -3.66 -5.03 8.49
N GLY A 63 -2.86 -4.42 7.62
CA GLY A 63 -1.63 -5.01 7.10
C GLY A 63 -0.54 -5.23 8.16
N GLN A 64 -0.59 -4.48 9.27
CA GLN A 64 0.33 -4.61 10.41
C GLN A 64 -0.18 -5.57 11.50
N GLN A 65 -1.39 -6.09 11.35
CA GLN A 65 -1.99 -6.92 12.38
C GLN A 65 -1.40 -8.35 12.39
N ASP A 66 -1.06 -8.83 13.58
CA ASP A 66 -0.61 -10.21 13.78
C ASP A 66 -1.77 -11.20 13.56
N LYS A 67 -1.48 -12.31 12.88
CA LYS A 67 -2.43 -13.40 12.63
C LYS A 67 -2.86 -14.11 13.91
N LEU A 68 -2.01 -14.12 14.95
CA LEU A 68 -2.27 -14.85 16.21
C LEU A 68 -3.00 -14.01 17.25
N ARG A 69 -2.74 -12.69 17.30
CA ARG A 69 -3.39 -11.79 18.26
C ARG A 69 -3.79 -10.47 17.63
N LYS A 70 -5.08 -10.14 17.75
CA LYS A 70 -5.62 -8.85 17.35
C LYS A 70 -5.20 -7.79 18.35
N GLN A 71 -4.52 -6.76 17.87
CA GLN A 71 -4.17 -5.57 18.65
C GLN A 71 -5.14 -4.45 18.30
N SER A 72 -5.24 -3.43 19.17
CA SER A 72 -6.04 -2.25 18.84
C SER A 72 -5.37 -1.45 17.72
N MET A 73 -6.19 -0.73 16.93
CA MET A 73 -5.68 0.17 15.89
C MET A 73 -4.73 1.23 16.47
N TYR A 74 -4.97 1.69 17.70
CA TYR A 74 -4.08 2.62 18.40
C TYR A 74 -2.72 2.01 18.73
N SER A 75 -2.69 0.75 19.19
CA SER A 75 -1.44 0.05 19.45
C SER A 75 -0.64 -0.17 18.18
N LEU A 76 -1.30 -0.58 17.09
CA LEU A 76 -0.68 -0.74 15.77
C LEU A 76 -0.17 0.60 15.21
N ALA A 77 -0.94 1.68 15.36
CA ALA A 77 -0.51 3.00 14.93
C ALA A 77 0.77 3.44 15.66
N LYS A 78 0.88 3.13 16.96
CA LYS A 78 2.07 3.45 17.75
C LYS A 78 3.32 2.70 17.27
N THR A 79 3.21 1.46 16.80
CA THR A 79 4.38 0.68 16.35
C THR A 79 4.98 1.23 15.06
N ILE A 80 4.15 1.77 14.17
CA ILE A 80 4.57 2.34 12.88
C ILE A 80 4.70 3.87 12.91
N ASN A 81 4.64 4.49 14.09
CA ASN A 81 4.65 5.95 14.28
C ASN A 81 3.58 6.69 13.45
N LEU A 82 2.41 6.07 13.27
CA LEU A 82 1.25 6.74 12.69
C LEU A 82 0.61 7.65 13.75
N PRO A 83 0.33 8.93 13.44
CA PRO A 83 -0.33 9.83 14.38
C PRO A 83 -1.66 9.28 14.89
N ALA A 84 -1.87 9.25 16.20
CA ALA A 84 -3.11 8.77 16.82
C ALA A 84 -4.35 9.54 16.32
N THR A 85 -4.16 10.80 15.92
CA THR A 85 -5.21 11.64 15.32
C THR A 85 -5.77 11.08 14.01
N PHE A 86 -5.00 10.23 13.29
CA PHE A 86 -5.48 9.58 12.07
C PHE A 86 -6.42 8.43 12.41
N VAL A 87 -6.11 7.67 13.45
CA VAL A 87 -7.00 6.60 13.97
C VAL A 87 -8.31 7.21 14.46
N GLU A 88 -8.21 8.32 15.20
CA GLU A 88 -9.38 9.05 15.70
C GLU A 88 -10.24 9.60 14.57
N LEU A 89 -9.63 10.25 13.58
CA LEU A 89 -10.37 10.79 12.43
C LEU A 89 -11.05 9.69 11.61
N ARG A 90 -10.41 8.52 11.47
CA ARG A 90 -11.02 7.35 10.86
C ARG A 90 -12.23 6.89 11.69
N HIS A 91 -12.09 6.76 13.01
CA HIS A 91 -13.20 6.35 13.88
C HIS A 91 -14.41 7.29 13.74
N GLN A 92 -14.16 8.59 13.83
CA GLN A 92 -15.16 9.63 13.62
C GLN A 92 -15.83 9.51 12.25
N SER A 93 -15.05 9.31 11.18
CA SER A 93 -15.58 9.23 9.81
C SER A 93 -16.48 8.02 9.57
N THR A 94 -16.31 6.94 10.32
CA THR A 94 -17.06 5.69 10.13
C THR A 94 -18.25 5.54 11.09
N HIS A 95 -18.15 6.06 12.31
CA HIS A 95 -19.12 5.80 13.38
C HIS A 95 -19.85 7.04 13.87
N GLU A 96 -19.31 8.23 13.64
CA GLU A 96 -19.88 9.48 14.11
C GLU A 96 -20.33 10.35 12.93
N GLN A 97 -20.65 11.61 13.23
CA GLN A 97 -20.93 12.59 12.19
C GLN A 97 -19.70 12.83 11.33
N LEU A 98 -19.90 12.80 10.01
CA LEU A 98 -18.85 13.04 9.02
C LEU A 98 -18.10 14.34 9.33
N PRO A 99 -16.76 14.35 9.35
CA PRO A 99 -15.98 15.54 9.68
C PRO A 99 -16.23 16.70 8.70
N SER A 100 -15.83 17.91 9.13
CA SER A 100 -15.88 19.10 8.26
C SER A 100 -14.90 18.96 7.09
N LEU A 101 -15.23 19.60 5.97
CA LEU A 101 -14.38 19.57 4.77
C LEU A 101 -12.97 20.12 5.06
N ALA A 102 -12.87 21.20 5.84
CA ALA A 102 -11.58 21.77 6.22
C ALA A 102 -10.71 20.78 7.04
N LYS A 103 -11.32 20.03 7.97
CA LYS A 103 -10.61 19.00 8.75
C LYS A 103 -10.11 17.87 7.85
N LEU A 104 -10.94 17.45 6.89
CA LEU A 104 -10.61 16.39 5.93
C LEU A 104 -9.49 16.80 4.97
N ARG A 105 -9.54 18.01 4.39
CA ARG A 105 -8.45 18.58 3.58
C ARG A 105 -7.12 18.59 4.32
N ASN A 106 -7.12 19.11 5.55
CA ASN A 106 -5.91 19.16 6.36
C ASN A 106 -5.36 17.77 6.67
N ALA A 107 -6.24 16.81 6.96
CA ALA A 107 -5.84 15.44 7.22
C ALA A 107 -5.31 14.73 5.97
N ALA A 108 -5.92 14.95 4.81
CA ALA A 108 -5.47 14.39 3.53
C ALA A 108 -4.06 14.86 3.18
N GLY A 109 -3.80 16.18 3.27
CA GLY A 109 -2.45 16.72 3.04
C GLY A 109 -1.41 16.14 4.01
N LYS A 110 -1.74 16.04 5.30
CA LYS A 110 -0.87 15.38 6.29
C LYS A 110 -0.64 13.90 5.99
N ALA A 111 -1.66 13.19 5.52
CA ALA A 111 -1.55 11.79 5.16
C ALA A 111 -0.67 11.60 3.92
N LEU A 112 -0.78 12.46 2.89
CA LEU A 112 0.08 12.41 1.71
C LEU A 112 1.56 12.62 2.06
N VAL A 113 1.86 13.61 2.92
CA VAL A 113 3.23 13.81 3.43
C VAL A 113 3.71 12.59 4.20
N TRP A 114 2.89 12.05 5.10
CA TRP A 114 3.24 10.86 5.86
C TRP A 114 3.48 9.64 4.94
N ILE A 115 2.65 9.42 3.92
CA ILE A 115 2.83 8.32 2.95
C ILE A 115 4.12 8.52 2.16
N TYR A 116 4.45 9.76 1.79
CA TYR A 116 5.71 10.05 1.13
C TYR A 116 6.91 9.67 1.99
N GLU A 117 6.92 10.10 3.25
CA GLU A 117 7.97 9.78 4.23
C GLU A 117 8.01 8.28 4.56
N TYR A 118 6.87 7.61 4.61
CA TYR A 118 6.82 6.20 4.98
C TYR A 118 7.14 5.25 3.81
N TYR A 119 6.80 5.62 2.57
CA TYR A 119 6.84 4.72 1.43
C TYR A 119 7.60 5.30 0.23
N TRP A 120 7.18 6.44 -0.31
CA TRP A 120 7.70 6.91 -1.60
C TRP A 120 9.16 7.35 -1.56
N GLN A 121 9.62 7.99 -0.48
CA GLN A 121 11.00 8.45 -0.38
C GLN A 121 12.02 7.29 -0.40
N HIS A 122 11.60 6.10 0.02
CA HIS A 122 12.44 4.90 0.06
C HIS A 122 12.48 4.12 -1.26
N LEU A 123 11.65 4.47 -2.25
CA LEU A 123 11.69 3.83 -3.57
C LEU A 123 12.86 4.31 -4.44
N GLY A 124 13.39 5.50 -4.14
CA GLY A 124 14.50 6.16 -4.85
C GLY A 124 15.87 5.93 -4.20
N GLU A 125 15.94 5.29 -3.03
CA GLU A 125 17.16 4.57 -2.65
C GLU A 125 17.28 3.43 -3.65
N GLU A 126 17.94 3.71 -4.77
CA GLU A 126 18.43 2.71 -5.69
C GLU A 126 18.95 1.57 -4.80
N LEU A 127 18.34 0.38 -4.90
CA LEU A 127 18.93 -0.83 -4.33
C LEU A 127 20.29 -0.93 -5.01
N THR A 128 21.28 -0.25 -4.45
CA THR A 128 22.65 -0.41 -4.83
C THR A 128 22.95 -1.86 -4.52
N CYS A 129 23.78 -2.48 -5.35
CA CYS A 129 24.20 -3.83 -5.06
C CYS A 129 24.78 -3.91 -3.62
N GLU A 130 25.38 -2.81 -3.13
CA GLU A 130 25.82 -2.63 -1.74
C GLU A 130 24.70 -2.73 -0.70
N ALA A 131 23.57 -2.03 -0.89
CA ALA A 131 22.43 -2.09 0.01
C ALA A 131 21.77 -3.49 0.01
N ALA A 132 21.67 -4.12 -1.17
CA ALA A 132 21.09 -5.46 -1.31
C ALA A 132 21.97 -6.56 -0.69
N VAL A 133 23.30 -6.44 -0.82
CA VAL A 133 24.29 -7.29 -0.13
C VAL A 133 24.22 -7.11 1.38
N THR A 134 24.09 -5.86 1.85
CA THR A 134 23.95 -5.55 3.28
C THR A 134 22.67 -6.15 3.87
N ASP A 135 21.55 -6.13 3.13
CA ASP A 135 20.31 -6.79 3.55
C ASP A 135 20.47 -8.32 3.62
N CYS A 136 21.11 -8.94 2.62
CA CYS A 136 21.38 -10.38 2.64
C CYS A 136 22.24 -10.79 3.85
N LEU A 137 23.25 -9.99 4.19
CA LEU A 137 24.11 -10.22 5.37
C LEU A 137 23.37 -10.10 6.70
N LYS A 138 22.44 -9.14 6.81
CA LYS A 138 21.59 -8.94 8.01
C LYS A 138 20.55 -10.04 8.15
N SER A 139 19.90 -10.39 7.04
CA SER A 139 18.82 -11.37 6.97
C SER A 139 19.31 -12.83 6.88
N GLY A 140 20.61 -13.05 6.64
CA GLY A 140 21.19 -14.40 6.49
C GLY A 140 20.76 -15.11 5.20
N LYS A 141 20.33 -14.38 4.17
CA LYS A 141 19.91 -14.94 2.87
C LYS A 141 21.14 -15.20 1.99
N SER A 142 21.05 -16.16 1.05
CA SER A 142 22.09 -16.38 0.05
C SER A 142 22.22 -15.17 -0.88
N LEU A 143 23.45 -14.86 -1.29
CA LEU A 143 23.75 -13.81 -2.27
C LEU A 143 23.23 -14.16 -3.68
N GLU A 144 22.94 -15.42 -3.96
CA GLU A 144 22.35 -15.87 -5.24
C GLU A 144 21.02 -15.18 -5.56
N VAL A 145 20.27 -14.75 -4.53
CA VAL A 145 19.01 -14.01 -4.68
C VAL A 145 19.20 -12.67 -5.39
N LEU A 146 20.43 -12.16 -5.44
CA LEU A 146 20.80 -10.91 -6.10
C LEU A 146 21.12 -11.08 -7.59
N LEU A 147 21.41 -12.30 -8.05
CA LEU A 147 21.81 -12.61 -9.42
C LEU A 147 20.79 -12.30 -10.53
N PRO A 148 19.46 -12.36 -10.28
CA PRO A 148 18.48 -11.94 -11.28
C PRO A 148 18.59 -10.46 -11.65
N LYS A 149 19.20 -9.62 -10.80
CA LYS A 149 19.27 -8.16 -10.97
C LYS A 149 20.70 -7.62 -11.08
N TRP A 150 21.70 -8.31 -10.52
CA TRP A 150 23.10 -7.87 -10.53
C TRP A 150 24.03 -9.04 -10.88
N SER A 151 25.01 -8.82 -11.76
CA SER A 151 26.02 -9.85 -12.03
C SER A 151 26.91 -10.11 -10.82
N TRP A 152 27.54 -11.28 -10.75
CA TRP A 152 28.51 -11.62 -9.70
C TRP A 152 29.64 -10.59 -9.55
N GLU A 153 30.04 -9.92 -10.63
CA GLU A 153 31.00 -8.80 -10.62
C GLU A 153 30.52 -7.65 -9.72
N HIS A 154 29.26 -7.23 -9.90
CA HIS A 154 28.65 -6.16 -9.11
C HIS A 154 28.49 -6.57 -7.64
N VAL A 155 28.11 -7.82 -7.40
CA VAL A 155 27.97 -8.39 -6.05
C VAL A 155 29.32 -8.45 -5.33
N ARG A 156 30.41 -8.79 -6.02
CA ARG A 156 31.78 -8.76 -5.46
C ARG A 156 32.23 -7.36 -5.09
N VAL A 157 32.06 -6.40 -5.99
CA VAL A 157 32.46 -5.00 -5.74
C VAL A 157 31.67 -4.43 -4.55
N ALA A 158 30.37 -4.72 -4.48
CA ALA A 158 29.51 -4.38 -3.37
C ALA A 158 29.97 -5.06 -2.06
N LEU A 159 30.22 -6.38 -2.07
CA LEU A 159 30.67 -7.13 -0.90
C LEU A 159 32.01 -6.63 -0.36
N ALA A 160 32.95 -6.30 -1.25
CA ALA A 160 34.24 -5.72 -0.88
C ALA A 160 34.08 -4.33 -0.24
N SER A 161 33.18 -3.49 -0.77
CA SER A 161 32.84 -2.20 -0.16
C SER A 161 32.19 -2.35 1.22
N VAL A 162 31.23 -3.29 1.37
CA VAL A 162 30.56 -3.58 2.65
C VAL A 162 31.57 -4.12 3.68
N LYS A 163 32.45 -5.03 3.28
CA LYS A 163 33.52 -5.60 4.14
C LYS A 163 34.46 -4.51 4.67
N LYS A 164 34.82 -3.53 3.84
CA LYS A 164 35.65 -2.38 4.23
C LYS A 164 34.94 -1.45 5.22
N LYS A 165 33.61 -1.34 5.13
CA LYS A 165 32.76 -0.52 6.02
C LYS A 165 32.25 -1.29 7.25
N ALA A 166 32.46 -2.61 7.32
CA ALA A 166 31.92 -3.46 8.36
C ALA A 166 32.63 -3.23 9.70
N VAL A 167 31.93 -2.61 10.65
CA VAL A 167 32.40 -2.42 12.03
C VAL A 167 31.95 -3.63 12.86
N GLY A 168 32.72 -4.72 12.84
CA GLY A 168 32.53 -5.87 13.75
C GLY A 168 32.85 -7.26 13.16
N ASN A 169 33.37 -8.14 14.02
CA ASN A 169 33.89 -9.47 13.64
C ASN A 169 32.83 -10.40 13.01
N GLN A 170 31.58 -10.34 13.45
CA GLN A 170 30.53 -11.22 12.90
C GLN A 170 30.15 -10.87 11.46
N ALA A 171 30.06 -9.57 11.12
CA ALA A 171 29.77 -9.14 9.75
C ALA A 171 30.95 -9.48 8.83
N TYR A 172 32.17 -9.30 9.32
CA TYR A 172 33.40 -9.65 8.60
C TYR A 172 33.49 -11.14 8.29
N LEU A 173 33.25 -12.02 9.27
CA LEU A 173 33.29 -13.48 9.08
C LEU A 173 32.23 -13.98 8.11
N LYS A 174 31.02 -13.38 8.11
CA LYS A 174 29.97 -13.70 7.14
C LYS A 174 30.36 -13.30 5.72
N CYS A 175 31.01 -12.14 5.53
CA CYS A 175 31.54 -11.73 4.23
C CYS A 175 32.61 -12.71 3.72
N LEU A 176 33.49 -13.17 4.61
CA LEU A 176 34.59 -14.07 4.28
C LEU A 176 34.09 -15.47 3.89
N LYS A 177 33.06 -15.98 4.59
CA LYS A 177 32.41 -17.24 4.23
C LYS A 177 31.74 -17.18 2.85
N LEU A 178 31.08 -16.07 2.54
CA LEU A 178 30.42 -15.86 1.24
C LEU A 178 31.42 -15.65 0.10
N GLU A 179 32.59 -15.06 0.35
CA GLU A 179 33.71 -15.03 -0.61
C GLU A 179 34.23 -16.44 -0.92
N GLU A 180 34.30 -17.32 0.09
CA GLU A 180 34.74 -18.71 -0.08
C GLU A 180 33.71 -19.54 -0.85
N ASP A 181 32.42 -19.34 -0.58
CA ASP A 181 31.32 -19.99 -1.31
C ASP A 181 31.30 -19.52 -2.79
N LEU A 182 31.52 -18.21 -3.04
CA LEU A 182 31.61 -17.65 -4.39
C LEU A 182 32.83 -18.15 -5.19
N ALA A 183 33.94 -18.45 -4.52
CA ALA A 183 35.13 -19.02 -5.15
C ALA A 183 34.96 -20.51 -5.52
N ARG A 184 34.05 -21.23 -4.85
CA ARG A 184 33.78 -22.66 -5.13
C ARG A 184 32.86 -22.88 -6.33
N GLU A 185 32.05 -21.89 -6.69
CA GLU A 185 31.10 -21.99 -7.83
C GLU A 185 31.73 -21.72 -9.21
N GLU A 186 33.00 -21.34 -9.29
CA GLU A 186 33.71 -21.13 -10.56
C GLU A 186 34.11 -22.43 -11.30
N THR A 187 33.83 -23.61 -10.73
CA THR A 187 33.99 -24.89 -11.45
C THR A 187 32.69 -25.30 -12.15
N PRO A 188 32.62 -25.33 -13.49
CA PRO A 188 31.38 -25.62 -14.19
C PRO A 188 31.13 -27.14 -14.19
N VAL A 189 30.06 -27.56 -13.51
CA VAL A 189 29.53 -28.93 -13.64
C VAL A 189 28.37 -28.93 -14.63
N VAL A 190 28.62 -29.58 -15.76
CA VAL A 190 27.69 -29.92 -16.84
C VAL A 190 26.70 -31.00 -16.38
N GLY A 191 25.42 -30.88 -16.79
CA GLY A 191 24.43 -31.97 -16.75
C GLY A 191 23.02 -31.45 -16.45
N SER A 192 22.18 -31.13 -17.44
CA SER A 192 21.35 -32.03 -18.26
C SER A 192 20.17 -32.68 -17.54
N SER A 193 18.98 -32.41 -18.11
CA SER A 193 17.81 -33.28 -18.31
C SER A 193 16.60 -33.18 -17.36
N SER A 194 15.49 -32.68 -17.96
CA SER A 194 14.13 -33.25 -18.03
C SER A 194 13.30 -33.37 -16.73
N SER A 195 11.98 -33.19 -16.66
CA SER A 195 10.89 -33.47 -17.60
C SER A 195 9.54 -32.90 -17.10
N THR A 196 8.70 -32.51 -18.07
CA THR A 196 7.23 -32.67 -18.24
C THR A 196 6.33 -33.07 -17.05
N THR A 197 5.25 -32.31 -16.81
CA THR A 197 3.85 -32.82 -16.87
C THR A 197 2.79 -31.71 -16.91
N GLN A 198 1.75 -31.94 -17.73
CA GLN A 198 0.51 -31.19 -17.96
C GLN A 198 -0.56 -31.40 -16.86
N ARG A 199 -1.62 -30.56 -16.93
CA ARG A 199 -3.07 -30.71 -16.58
C ARG A 199 -3.55 -29.58 -15.65
N ASP A 200 -4.76 -29.03 -15.71
CA ASP A 200 -5.92 -29.12 -16.61
C ASP A 200 -6.78 -27.85 -16.39
N ALA A 201 -7.59 -27.51 -17.39
CA ALA A 201 -8.57 -26.42 -17.35
C ALA A 201 -9.82 -26.82 -16.56
N VAL A 202 -10.48 -25.85 -15.90
CA VAL A 202 -11.82 -26.02 -15.32
C VAL A 202 -12.73 -24.89 -15.78
N GLU A 203 -13.85 -25.29 -16.37
CA GLU A 203 -14.93 -24.49 -16.94
C GLU A 203 -15.65 -23.60 -15.90
N ALA A 204 -16.04 -22.41 -16.34
CA ALA A 204 -16.93 -21.52 -15.62
C ALA A 204 -18.40 -21.79 -16.03
N GLY A 205 -19.21 -22.19 -15.06
CA GLY A 205 -20.66 -22.30 -15.22
C GLY A 205 -21.34 -20.93 -15.10
N ASN A 206 -22.00 -20.49 -16.17
CA ASN A 206 -22.90 -19.34 -16.19
C ASN A 206 -24.27 -19.75 -15.64
N ALA A 207 -24.74 -19.07 -14.59
CA ALA A 207 -26.14 -19.07 -14.19
C ALA A 207 -26.73 -17.67 -14.48
N ALA A 208 -27.71 -17.63 -15.39
CA ALA A 208 -28.46 -16.42 -15.73
C ALA A 208 -29.55 -16.18 -14.68
N GLU A 209 -29.53 -14.99 -14.07
CA GLU A 209 -30.60 -14.49 -13.19
C GLU A 209 -31.66 -13.75 -14.02
N PRO A 210 -32.96 -13.82 -13.65
CA PRO A 210 -34.05 -13.21 -14.40
C PRO A 210 -34.12 -11.68 -14.24
N ASP A 211 -34.51 -11.02 -15.33
CA ASP A 211 -34.64 -9.58 -15.53
C ASP A 211 -35.83 -8.99 -14.73
N ASP A 212 -35.55 -8.44 -13.56
CA ASP A 212 -36.53 -7.74 -12.72
C ASP A 212 -36.64 -6.27 -13.16
N ALA A 213 -37.52 -6.01 -14.13
CA ALA A 213 -37.73 -4.70 -14.77
C ALA A 213 -38.43 -3.65 -13.86
N ARG A 214 -38.06 -3.56 -12.58
CA ARG A 214 -38.46 -2.46 -11.70
C ARG A 214 -37.29 -1.48 -11.60
N PRO A 215 -37.50 -0.16 -11.80
CA PRO A 215 -36.44 0.80 -11.54
C PRO A 215 -36.05 0.71 -10.06
N ALA A 216 -34.81 0.28 -9.78
CA ALA A 216 -34.30 0.05 -8.43
C ALA A 216 -34.38 1.28 -7.53
N TRP A 217 -34.47 2.47 -8.14
CA TRP A 217 -34.58 3.76 -7.46
C TRP A 217 -35.51 4.69 -8.24
N SER A 218 -36.34 5.45 -7.53
CA SER A 218 -37.16 6.53 -8.09
C SER A 218 -36.97 7.81 -7.29
N MET A 219 -37.16 8.95 -7.93
CA MET A 219 -37.06 10.25 -7.27
C MET A 219 -38.20 10.41 -6.25
N TYR A 220 -37.85 10.67 -4.99
CA TYR A 220 -38.83 10.88 -3.94
C TYR A 220 -39.64 12.14 -4.21
N GLN A 221 -40.97 12.01 -4.32
CA GLN A 221 -41.88 13.14 -4.45
C GLN A 221 -42.48 13.48 -3.07
N GLY A 222 -42.11 14.64 -2.54
CA GLY A 222 -42.62 15.17 -1.27
C GLY A 222 -41.53 15.78 -0.38
N THR A 223 -41.97 16.37 0.74
CA THR A 223 -41.06 16.91 1.75
C THR A 223 -40.49 15.76 2.59
N TRP A 224 -39.18 15.53 2.50
CA TRP A 224 -38.49 14.49 3.27
C TRP A 224 -38.61 14.74 4.77
N LYS A 225 -39.00 13.70 5.53
CA LYS A 225 -39.05 13.73 7.00
C LYS A 225 -38.06 12.70 7.54
N PRO A 226 -37.07 13.10 8.37
CA PRO A 226 -36.13 12.15 8.98
C PRO A 226 -36.89 11.20 9.91
N LYS A 227 -36.67 9.90 9.74
CA LYS A 227 -37.04 8.90 10.75
C LYS A 227 -35.77 8.49 11.49
N PRO A 228 -35.70 8.62 12.83
CA PRO A 228 -34.57 8.10 13.57
C PRO A 228 -34.51 6.58 13.40
N ILE A 229 -33.32 6.07 13.05
CA ILE A 229 -33.04 4.64 13.09
C ILE A 229 -32.69 4.31 14.55
N GLY A 230 -33.53 3.50 15.21
CA GLY A 230 -33.22 2.94 16.53
C GLY A 230 -33.65 3.78 17.76
N THR A 231 -34.94 4.04 17.90
CA THR A 231 -35.57 4.27 19.22
C THR A 231 -36.95 3.62 19.23
N ILE A 232 -37.03 2.45 19.87
CA ILE A 232 -38.23 1.92 20.53
C ILE A 232 -37.82 1.66 21.96
#